data_AF-A0A2W5YQY4-F1
#
_entry.id   AF-A0A2W5YQY4-F1
#
_cell.length_a   1.000
_cell.length_b   1.000
_cell.length_c   1.000
_cell.angle_alpha   90.00
_cell.angle_beta   90.00
_cell.angle_gamma   90.00
#
_symmetry.space_group_name_H-M   'P 1'
#
loop_
_entity.id
_entity.type
_entity.pdbx_description
1 polymer ?
#
loop_
_entity_poly.entity_id
_entity_poly.type
_entity_poly.pdbx_seq_one_letter_code
_entity_poly.pdbx_strand_id
1 'polypeptide(L)'
;DELPKPLVPIFNKPLITFALDHLIAAGVQRFVINTHRLPHLFAQMFASGSYRGHAVQLIHEPDLLETGGGIKNAEPFLAEETFITYSGDILTDL
;
A
#
# COMPACT_ATOMS: atom_id res chain seq x y z
N ASP A 1 -14.54 13.20 8.96
CA ASP A 1 -13.98 11.91 9.41
C ASP A 1 -14.49 10.76 8.58
N GLU A 2 -13.78 10.50 7.49
CA GLU A 2 -14.09 9.37 6.58
C GLU A 2 -12.83 8.52 6.39
N LEU A 3 -13.06 7.22 6.30
CA LEU A 3 -12.07 6.17 6.08
C LEU A 3 -11.11 6.53 4.91
N PRO A 4 -9.80 6.25 5.00
CA PRO A 4 -8.90 6.46 3.85
C PRO A 4 -9.42 5.72 2.62
N LYS A 5 -9.38 6.36 1.44
CA LYS A 5 -9.87 5.75 0.18
C LYS A 5 -9.37 4.31 -0.03
N PRO A 6 -8.07 3.98 0.19
CA PRO A 6 -7.59 2.61 0.01
C PRO A 6 -8.24 1.59 0.94
N LEU A 7 -8.83 2.02 2.06
CA LEU A 7 -9.50 1.13 3.02
C LEU A 7 -11.00 1.04 2.78
N VAL A 8 -11.57 1.85 1.88
CA VAL A 8 -13.01 1.83 1.56
C VAL A 8 -13.39 0.44 1.04
N PRO A 9 -14.42 -0.20 1.62
CA PRO A 9 -14.83 -1.53 1.21
C PRO A 9 -15.53 -1.48 -0.15
N ILE A 10 -15.03 -2.26 -1.10
CA ILE A 10 -15.65 -2.53 -2.40
C ILE A 10 -15.89 -4.05 -2.47
N PHE A 11 -17.14 -4.46 -2.72
CA PHE A 11 -17.54 -5.89 -2.66
C PHE A 11 -17.09 -6.60 -1.36
N ASN A 12 -17.30 -5.97 -0.21
CA ASN A 12 -16.93 -6.47 1.13
C ASN A 12 -15.42 -6.64 1.36
N LYS A 13 -14.57 -6.01 0.54
CA LYS A 13 -13.11 -6.12 0.62
C LYS A 13 -12.47 -4.71 0.50
N PRO A 14 -11.47 -4.34 1.34
CA PRO A 14 -10.85 -3.01 1.24
C PRO A 14 -10.21 -2.77 -0.13
N LEU A 15 -10.41 -1.59 -0.72
CA LEU A 15 -9.96 -1.26 -2.08
C LEU A 15 -8.48 -1.61 -2.36
N ILE A 16 -7.57 -1.31 -1.41
CA ILE A 16 -6.13 -1.58 -1.53
C ILE A 16 -5.82 -3.06 -1.80
N THR A 17 -6.67 -3.97 -1.32
CA THR A 17 -6.43 -5.41 -1.46
C THR A 17 -6.75 -5.95 -2.85
N PHE A 18 -7.43 -5.18 -3.70
CA PHE A 18 -7.53 -5.50 -5.14
C PHE A 18 -6.19 -5.27 -5.82
N ALA A 19 -5.55 -4.12 -5.56
CA ALA A 19 -4.21 -3.82 -6.05
C ALA A 19 -3.17 -4.85 -5.57
N LEU A 20 -3.17 -5.18 -4.27
CA LEU A 20 -2.26 -6.18 -3.72
C LEU A 20 -2.47 -7.55 -4.37
N ASP A 21 -3.71 -7.97 -4.58
CA ASP A 21 -4.00 -9.25 -5.25
C ASP A 21 -3.47 -9.31 -6.68
N HIS A 22 -3.63 -8.23 -7.46
CA HIS A 22 -3.11 -8.17 -8.83
C HIS A 22 -1.58 -8.19 -8.86
N LEU A 23 -0.94 -7.45 -7.94
CA LEU A 23 0.51 -7.43 -7.84
C LEU A 23 1.06 -8.80 -7.42
N ILE A 24 0.39 -9.52 -6.50
CA ILE A 24 0.74 -10.91 -6.16
C ILE A 24 0.64 -11.81 -7.39
N ALA A 25 -0.45 -11.70 -8.16
CA ALA A 25 -0.63 -12.48 -9.39
C ALA A 25 0.44 -12.19 -10.46
N ALA A 26 0.96 -10.96 -10.48
CA ALA A 26 2.07 -10.54 -11.35
C ALA A 26 3.46 -10.93 -10.82
N GLY A 27 3.56 -11.56 -9.64
CA GLY A 27 4.82 -12.05 -9.07
C GLY A 27 5.52 -11.10 -8.09
N VAL A 28 4.86 -10.03 -7.63
CA VAL A 28 5.41 -9.13 -6.60
C VAL A 28 5.49 -9.85 -5.25
N GLN A 29 6.67 -9.82 -4.62
CA GLN A 29 6.97 -10.60 -3.41
C GLN A 29 6.82 -9.81 -2.10
N ARG A 30 6.98 -8.49 -2.14
CA ARG A 30 6.92 -7.61 -0.96
C ARG A 30 6.24 -6.29 -1.29
N PHE A 31 5.64 -5.69 -0.28
CA PHE A 31 4.92 -4.43 -0.41
C PHE A 31 5.49 -3.39 0.54
N VAL A 32 5.60 -2.16 0.03
CA VAL A 32 5.85 -0.96 0.82
C VAL A 32 4.64 -0.06 0.63
N ILE A 33 3.89 0.20 1.69
CA ILE A 33 2.67 1.00 1.66
C ILE A 33 2.93 2.32 2.36
N ASN A 34 2.89 3.41 1.60
CA ASN A 34 2.96 4.76 2.14
C ASN A 34 1.59 5.17 2.71
N THR A 35 1.58 5.72 3.92
CA THR A 35 0.37 6.07 4.67
C THR A 35 0.47 7.47 5.25
N HIS A 36 -0.52 8.32 4.99
CA HIS A 36 -0.58 9.68 5.54
C HIS A 36 -1.82 9.86 6.43
N ARG A 37 -3.00 9.80 5.82
CA ARG A 37 -4.28 9.98 6.53
C ARG A 37 -4.66 8.70 7.30
N LEU A 38 -4.87 8.84 8.61
CA LEU A 38 -5.31 7.77 9.52
C LEU A 38 -4.43 6.50 9.43
N PRO A 39 -3.10 6.61 9.62
CA PRO A 39 -2.16 5.52 9.39
C PRO A 39 -2.40 4.31 10.32
N HIS A 40 -2.98 4.56 11.51
CA HIS A 40 -3.31 3.52 12.48
C HIS A 40 -4.30 2.48 11.93
N LEU A 41 -5.15 2.84 10.97
CA LEU A 41 -6.08 1.89 10.34
C LEU A 41 -5.35 0.89 9.43
N PHE A 42 -4.31 1.36 8.72
CA PHE A 42 -3.43 0.47 7.96
C PHE A 42 -2.62 -0.43 8.90
N ALA A 43 -2.11 0.13 10.00
CA ALA A 43 -1.40 -0.65 11.02
C ALA A 43 -2.27 -1.76 11.63
N GLN A 44 -3.56 -1.50 11.85
CA GLN A 44 -4.51 -2.52 12.31
C GLN A 44 -4.76 -3.59 11.24
N MET A 45 -5.00 -3.18 9.99
CA MET A 45 -5.28 -4.10 8.89
C MET A 45 -4.08 -5.02 8.57
N PHE A 46 -2.86 -4.48 8.62
CA PHE A 46 -1.61 -5.20 8.34
C PHE A 46 -0.82 -5.51 9.62
N ALA A 47 -1.50 -5.73 10.75
CA ALA A 47 -0.87 -5.94 12.05
C ALA A 47 0.10 -7.13 12.10
N SER A 48 -0.08 -8.12 11.23
CA SER A 48 0.83 -9.27 11.10
C SER A 48 2.13 -8.94 10.34
N GLY A 49 2.27 -7.72 9.80
CA GLY A 49 3.36 -7.35 8.90
C GLY A 49 3.31 -8.07 7.55
N SER A 50 2.17 -8.67 7.19
CA SER A 50 2.02 -9.42 5.95
C SER A 50 0.60 -9.39 5.40
N TYR A 51 0.48 -9.66 4.09
CA TYR A 51 -0.78 -9.88 3.41
C TYR A 51 -0.66 -11.13 2.52
N ARG A 52 -1.50 -12.14 2.76
CA ARG A 52 -1.46 -13.43 2.04
C ARG A 52 -0.05 -14.05 1.97
N GLY A 53 0.70 -13.99 3.07
CA GLY A 53 2.07 -14.52 3.16
C GLY A 53 3.17 -13.64 2.54
N HIS A 54 2.82 -12.47 1.98
CA HIS A 54 3.78 -11.51 1.42
C HIS A 54 4.07 -10.41 2.43
N ALA A 55 5.33 -10.01 2.57
CA ALA A 55 5.74 -9.00 3.54
C ALA A 55 5.12 -7.64 3.21
N VAL A 56 4.63 -6.94 4.23
CA VAL A 56 4.07 -5.59 4.13
C VAL A 56 4.80 -4.66 5.10
N GLN A 57 5.52 -3.69 4.55
CA GLN A 57 6.12 -2.59 5.30
C GLN A 57 5.22 -1.37 5.20
N LEU A 58 4.85 -0.78 6.34
CA LEU A 58 4.15 0.50 6.37
C LEU A 58 5.17 1.62 6.57
N ILE A 59 5.02 2.69 5.78
CA ILE A 59 5.75 3.94 5.97
C ILE A 59 4.70 4.99 6.32
N HIS A 60 4.90 5.69 7.43
CA HIS A 60 4.06 6.82 7.77
C HIS A 60 4.72 8.11 7.28
N GLU A 61 3.96 8.86 6.49
CA GLU A 61 4.30 10.16 5.97
C GLU A 61 3.47 11.21 6.74
N PRO A 62 4.07 11.98 7.67
CA PRO A 62 3.34 12.94 8.49
C PRO A 62 2.91 14.19 7.73
N ASP A 63 3.70 14.60 6.72
CA ASP A 63 3.43 15.73 5.82
C ASP A 63 3.31 15.19 4.40
N LEU A 64 2.31 15.62 3.63
CA LEU A 64 2.11 15.13 2.27
C LEU A 64 3.29 15.56 1.36
N LEU A 65 4.13 14.61 0.97
CA LEU A 65 5.32 14.78 0.14
C LEU A 65 5.04 14.61 -1.35
N GLU A 66 3.76 14.50 -1.73
CA GLU A 66 3.29 14.17 -3.06
C GLU A 66 3.84 12.81 -3.55
N THR A 67 3.58 12.45 -4.81
CA THR A 67 4.00 11.14 -5.35
C THR A 67 5.52 10.97 -5.34
N GLY A 68 6.26 11.96 -5.84
CA GLY A 68 7.72 11.87 -5.95
C GLY A 68 8.43 11.82 -4.60
N GLY A 69 7.98 12.62 -3.64
CA GLY A 69 8.55 12.62 -2.30
C GLY A 69 8.19 11.36 -1.51
N GLY A 70 6.98 10.83 -1.66
CA GLY A 70 6.59 9.54 -1.09
C GLY A 70 7.44 8.38 -1.60
N ILE A 71 7.75 8.34 -2.90
CA ILE A 71 8.67 7.35 -3.48
C ILE A 71 10.08 7.52 -2.91
N LYS A 72 10.58 8.76 -2.82
CA LYS A 72 11.90 9.03 -2.24
C LYS A 72 11.98 8.62 -0.76
N ASN A 73 10.91 8.81 0.00
CA ASN A 73 10.80 8.37 1.39
C ASN A 73 10.80 6.84 1.52
N ALA A 74 10.27 6.14 0.51
CA ALA A 74 10.27 4.68 0.43
C ALA A 74 11.60 4.08 -0.06
N GLU A 75 12.48 4.87 -0.66
CA GLU A 75 13.77 4.43 -1.24
C GLU A 75 14.58 3.49 -0.33
N PRO A 76 14.76 3.75 0.98
CA PRO A 76 15.53 2.86 1.86
C PRO A 76 14.94 1.44 1.98
N PHE A 77 13.66 1.25 1.65
CA PHE A 77 12.94 -0.02 1.74
C PHE A 77 12.79 -0.73 0.39
N LEU A 78 13.06 -0.02 -0.72
CA LEU A 78 12.93 -0.55 -2.07
C LEU A 78 14.18 -1.32 -2.54
N ALA A 79 15.33 -1.11 -1.88
CA ALA A 79 16.65 -1.60 -2.30
C ALA A 79 17.02 -1.10 -3.72
N GLU A 80 18.18 -1.52 -4.26
CA GLU A 80 18.57 -1.23 -5.66
C GLU A 80 17.83 -2.12 -6.67
N GLU A 81 16.60 -2.53 -6.36
CA GLU A 81 15.80 -3.42 -7.19
C GLU A 81 14.79 -2.65 -8.06
N THR A 82 14.35 -3.29 -9.14
CA THR A 82 13.23 -2.76 -9.94
C THR A 82 11.94 -2.85 -9.13
N PHE A 83 11.18 -1.76 -9.08
CA PHE A 83 9.92 -1.70 -8.34
C PHE A 83 8.77 -1.19 -9.21
N ILE A 84 7.55 -1.47 -8.76
CA ILE A 84 6.31 -0.98 -9.35
C ILE A 84 5.71 0.02 -8.37
N THR A 85 5.31 1.19 -8.87
CA THR A 85 4.47 2.12 -8.11
C THR A 85 3.02 1.93 -8.51
N TYR A 86 2.13 1.79 -7.53
CA TYR A 86 0.70 1.57 -7.76
C TYR A 86 -0.12 2.47 -6.83
N SER A 87 -1.13 3.17 -7.37
CA SER A 87 -2.00 4.01 -6.54
C SER A 87 -3.00 3.16 -5.77
N GLY A 88 -3.05 3.32 -4.44
CA GLY A 88 -3.91 2.52 -3.56
C GLY A 88 -5.41 2.79 -3.70
N ASP A 89 -5.82 3.73 -4.55
CA ASP A 89 -7.21 4.08 -4.83
C ASP A 89 -7.69 3.70 -6.24
N ILE A 90 -6.89 2.94 -6.99
CA ILE A 90 -7.27 2.41 -8.32
C ILE A 90 -7.92 1.03 -8.16
N LEU A 91 -9.05 0.85 -8.85
CA LEU A 91 -9.66 -0.46 -9.13
C LEU A 91 -9.64 -0.67 -10.64
N THR A 92 -9.04 -1.76 -11.12
CA THR A 92 -8.87 -2.08 -12.54
C THR A 92 -8.84 -3.58 -12.76
N ASP A 93 -9.15 -4.07 -13.96
CA ASP A 93 -9.05 -5.46 -14.41
C ASP A 93 -7.96 -5.67 -15.49
N LEU A 94 -7.20 -4.60 -15.79
CA LEU A 94 -6.07 -4.57 -16.72
C LEU A 94 -4.87 -5.40 -16.26
#